data_AF-A0A968LQH7-F1
#
_entry.id   AF-A0A968LQH7-F1
#
_cell.length_a   1.000
_cell.length_b   1.000
_cell.length_c   1.000
_cell.angle_alpha   90.00
_cell.angle_beta   90.00
_cell.angle_gamma   90.00
#
_symmetry.space_group_name_H-M   'P 1'
#
loop_
_entity.id
_entity.type
_entity.pdbx_description
1 polymer ?
#
loop_
_entity_poly.entity_id
_entity_poly.type
_entity_poly.pdbx_seq_one_letter_code
_entity_poly.pdbx_strand_id
1 'polypeptide(L)'
;MIYVSIALEPYPFSTVIGWLVALQKYELLKEEVLVHSHPLMTLPPSLSPVFPATPAEEIDWMARCRLWIGECDPQVRQKFQQLPAKPYALIPRSRQFAETLSLRQQHLAEEYAQQGTTILHSPAELAKFIRFSVVLSGMALPKASAVRLIYFGTVALFSFPRLLINQDADLMQQDFQDLCQPQDQDLQRVILDLSDTEKLDSSGLKVLVLCLEVIVSQGRDLVLWSVRQEVLERLSFANLNQFLVIEPLTQGFANYGARTEVDRALHPSLRGWQGGLKRALDLAIASVGLVLYATVWFLLWVIERRLPQVQTEIRCGWQGRLLRWRLLKPRRVGRKLFRRTRLERLPLFWNVLWGEISLVGCHAPILKEIMHQKFSPHGQGFYWGRSQPKPGIITSSYRGGQANDCPMWNLINEVQILLRALGRLIYRLTRTGSGRSPQHR
;
A
#
# COMPACT_ATOMS: atom_id res chain seq x y z
N MET A 1 19.90 2.53 -14.02
CA MET A 1 19.19 1.44 -13.30
C MET A 1 19.38 1.64 -11.82
N ILE A 2 18.28 1.49 -11.08
CA ILE A 2 18.23 1.64 -9.62
C ILE A 2 17.85 0.30 -9.01
N TYR A 3 18.56 -0.13 -7.97
CA TYR A 3 18.20 -1.33 -7.22
C TYR A 3 17.37 -0.97 -5.99
N VAL A 4 16.29 -1.71 -5.74
CA VAL A 4 15.40 -1.51 -4.61
C VAL A 4 15.24 -2.82 -3.84
N SER A 5 15.52 -2.79 -2.54
CA SER A 5 15.41 -3.95 -1.65
C SER A 5 14.22 -3.80 -0.69
N ILE A 6 13.13 -4.53 -0.97
CA ILE A 6 11.91 -4.62 -0.13
C ILE A 6 11.54 -6.09 0.18
N ALA A 7 12.46 -7.04 -0.07
CA ALA A 7 12.17 -8.48 -0.03
C ALA A 7 11.73 -9.03 1.33
N LEU A 8 12.05 -8.32 2.42
CA LEU A 8 11.66 -8.68 3.78
C LEU A 8 10.21 -8.32 4.10
N GLU A 9 9.58 -7.48 3.28
CA GLU A 9 8.21 -7.01 3.51
C GLU A 9 7.21 -8.00 2.89
N PRO A 10 6.41 -8.74 3.69
CA PRO A 10 5.41 -9.66 3.17
C PRO A 10 4.12 -8.96 2.69
N TYR A 11 4.16 -7.63 2.61
CA TYR A 11 3.02 -6.77 2.30
C TYR A 11 3.22 -6.13 0.93
N PRO A 12 2.19 -6.12 0.07
CA PRO A 12 2.31 -5.62 -1.29
C PRO A 12 2.31 -4.08 -1.38
N PHE A 13 2.15 -3.39 -0.26
CA PHE A 13 2.14 -1.94 -0.21
C PHE A 13 3.17 -1.49 0.80
N SER A 14 4.16 -0.77 0.31
CA SER A 14 5.16 -0.12 1.12
C SER A 14 5.35 1.32 0.70
N THR A 15 5.89 2.11 1.63
CA THR A 15 6.26 3.51 1.40
C THR A 15 7.20 3.64 0.20
N VAL A 16 8.15 2.72 0.08
CA VAL A 16 9.12 2.66 -1.02
C VAL A 16 8.42 2.55 -2.38
N ILE A 17 7.50 1.59 -2.53
CA ILE A 17 6.78 1.40 -3.82
C ILE A 17 5.89 2.59 -4.12
N GLY A 18 5.17 3.10 -3.12
CA GLY A 18 4.31 4.27 -3.28
C GLY A 18 5.06 5.47 -3.84
N TRP A 19 6.21 5.78 -3.25
CA TRP A 19 7.05 6.89 -3.69
C TRP A 19 7.64 6.66 -5.08
N LEU A 20 8.14 5.45 -5.38
CA LEU A 20 8.67 5.13 -6.72
C LEU A 20 7.60 5.28 -7.81
N VAL A 21 6.37 4.81 -7.55
CA VAL A 21 5.25 4.97 -8.49
C VAL A 21 4.89 6.45 -8.66
N ALA A 22 4.87 7.24 -7.58
CA ALA A 22 4.66 8.67 -7.67
C ALA A 22 5.75 9.34 -8.53
N LEU A 23 7.02 9.06 -8.29
CA LEU A 23 8.13 9.62 -9.05
C LEU A 23 8.05 9.28 -10.54
N GLN A 24 7.65 8.06 -10.91
CA GLN A 24 7.45 7.66 -12.31
C GLN A 24 6.22 8.35 -12.92
N LYS A 25 5.10 8.42 -12.19
CA LYS A 25 3.86 9.09 -12.62
C LYS A 25 4.11 10.55 -13.01
N TYR A 26 4.96 11.24 -12.26
CA TYR A 26 5.30 12.64 -12.47
C TYR A 26 6.63 12.85 -13.21
N GLU A 27 7.14 11.82 -13.89
CA GLU A 27 8.35 11.87 -14.72
C GLU A 27 9.64 12.32 -14.01
N LEU A 28 9.67 12.31 -12.67
CA LEU A 28 10.86 12.60 -11.88
C LEU A 28 11.86 11.42 -11.91
N LEU A 29 11.40 10.24 -12.33
CA LEU A 29 12.19 9.02 -12.46
C LEU A 29 11.94 8.36 -13.82
N LYS A 30 12.94 8.43 -14.71
CA LYS A 30 12.91 7.83 -16.05
C LYS A 30 13.75 6.55 -16.18
N GLU A 31 14.52 6.23 -15.15
CA GLU A 31 15.37 5.04 -15.14
C GLU A 31 14.57 3.78 -14.78
N GLU A 32 15.04 2.65 -15.31
CA GLU A 32 14.54 1.36 -14.88
C GLU A 32 14.87 1.11 -13.40
N VAL A 33 13.85 0.65 -12.68
CA VAL A 33 13.90 0.32 -11.25
C VAL A 33 13.75 -1.18 -11.09
N LEU A 34 14.83 -1.82 -10.66
CA LEU A 34 14.87 -3.24 -10.32
C LEU A 34 14.49 -3.41 -8.86
N VAL A 35 13.42 -4.14 -8.59
CA VAL A 35 12.86 -4.29 -7.24
C VAL A 35 12.94 -5.75 -6.80
N HIS A 36 13.81 -6.02 -5.84
CA HIS A 36 13.83 -7.29 -5.11
C HIS A 36 12.73 -7.27 -4.04
N SER A 37 11.69 -8.06 -4.27
CA SER A 37 10.46 -8.12 -3.45
C SER A 37 10.08 -9.53 -3.07
N HIS A 38 9.11 -9.67 -2.16
CA HIS A 38 8.62 -10.97 -1.73
C HIS A 38 8.07 -11.78 -2.93
N PRO A 39 8.34 -13.10 -3.08
CA PRO A 39 8.00 -13.88 -4.29
C PRO A 39 6.51 -13.96 -4.65
N LEU A 40 5.63 -13.71 -3.68
CA LEU A 40 4.18 -13.66 -3.90
C LEU A 40 3.67 -12.28 -4.35
N MET A 41 4.55 -11.29 -4.39
CA MET A 41 4.18 -9.92 -4.70
C MET A 41 4.17 -9.69 -6.21
N THR A 42 3.10 -9.08 -6.70
CA THR A 42 3.07 -8.49 -8.04
C THR A 42 3.33 -7.01 -7.90
N LEU A 43 4.33 -6.50 -8.63
CA LEU A 43 4.64 -5.09 -8.65
C LEU A 43 3.76 -4.32 -9.64
N PRO A 44 3.60 -2.99 -9.48
CA PRO A 44 3.07 -2.14 -10.53
C PRO A 44 3.85 -2.35 -11.84
N PRO A 45 3.20 -2.26 -13.01
CA PRO A 45 3.84 -2.56 -14.30
C PRO A 45 5.02 -1.64 -14.64
N SER A 46 5.13 -0.49 -13.95
CA SER A 46 6.22 0.46 -14.11
C SER A 46 7.50 0.07 -13.35
N LEU A 47 7.45 -0.95 -12.49
CA LEU A 47 8.59 -1.44 -11.70
C LEU A 47 8.97 -2.86 -12.14
N SER A 48 10.26 -3.09 -12.38
CA SER A 48 10.78 -4.38 -12.84
C SER A 48 11.07 -5.30 -11.63
N PRO A 49 10.34 -6.42 -11.44
CA PRO A 49 10.63 -7.33 -10.34
C PRO A 49 11.90 -8.14 -10.59
N VAL A 50 12.69 -8.36 -9.54
CA VAL A 50 13.85 -9.26 -9.55
C VAL A 50 13.70 -10.29 -8.43
N PHE A 51 13.95 -11.55 -8.76
CA PHE A 51 13.85 -12.68 -7.82
C PHE A 51 15.17 -13.47 -7.82
N PRO A 52 16.23 -12.96 -7.16
CA PRO A 52 17.51 -13.65 -7.11
C PRO A 52 17.34 -15.00 -6.41
N ALA A 53 17.79 -16.09 -7.02
CA ALA A 53 17.75 -17.42 -6.44
C ALA A 53 18.86 -17.64 -5.40
N THR A 54 19.94 -16.87 -5.51
CA THR A 54 21.10 -16.93 -4.60
C THR A 54 21.58 -15.55 -4.19
N PRO A 55 22.25 -15.40 -3.03
CA PRO A 55 22.88 -14.12 -2.65
C PRO A 55 23.88 -13.60 -3.69
N ALA A 56 24.61 -14.49 -4.38
CA ALA A 56 25.55 -14.09 -5.42
C ALA A 56 24.85 -13.46 -6.63
N GLU A 57 23.70 -14.01 -7.02
CA GLU A 57 22.87 -13.44 -8.10
C GLU A 57 22.31 -12.07 -7.68
N GLU A 58 21.88 -11.91 -6.43
CA GLU A 58 21.45 -10.61 -5.91
C GLU A 58 22.56 -9.56 -6.02
N ILE A 59 23.79 -9.92 -5.63
CA ILE A 59 24.95 -9.03 -5.71
C ILE A 59 25.23 -8.63 -7.17
N ASP A 60 25.09 -9.54 -8.14
CA ASP A 60 25.25 -9.23 -9.56
C ASP A 60 24.21 -8.20 -10.05
N TRP A 61 22.94 -8.36 -9.68
CA TRP A 61 21.90 -7.37 -9.95
C TRP A 61 22.23 -6.00 -9.33
N MET A 62 22.69 -5.98 -8.08
CA MET A 62 23.12 -4.77 -7.38
C MET A 62 24.34 -4.11 -8.03
N ALA A 63 25.27 -4.91 -8.57
CA ALA A 63 26.47 -4.46 -9.25
C ALA A 63 26.16 -3.71 -10.57
N ARG A 64 25.05 -4.04 -11.23
CA ARG A 64 24.59 -3.35 -12.45
C ARG A 64 23.89 -2.02 -12.20
N CYS A 65 23.42 -1.77 -10.98
CA CYS A 65 22.66 -0.56 -10.62
C CYS A 65 23.58 0.56 -10.13
N ARG A 66 23.27 1.84 -10.40
CA ARG A 66 24.13 2.97 -10.00
C ARG A 66 23.97 3.39 -8.54
N LEU A 67 22.81 3.12 -7.95
CA LEU A 67 22.46 3.42 -6.57
C LEU A 67 21.52 2.36 -6.02
N TRP A 68 21.40 2.29 -4.71
CA TRP A 68 20.51 1.36 -4.02
C TRP A 68 19.51 2.09 -3.10
N ILE A 69 18.28 1.62 -3.08
CA ILE A 69 17.24 2.08 -2.16
C ILE A 69 16.78 0.89 -1.35
N GLY A 70 16.66 1.07 -0.04
CA GLY A 70 16.25 0.01 0.86
C GLY A 70 15.12 0.46 1.77
N GLU A 71 14.36 -0.50 2.28
CA GLU A 71 13.63 -0.27 3.52
C GLU A 71 14.61 -0.05 4.67
N CYS A 72 14.24 0.80 5.61
CA CYS A 72 15.01 1.03 6.82
C CYS A 72 14.90 -0.20 7.74
N ASP A 73 15.71 -1.21 7.47
CA ASP A 73 15.75 -2.48 8.18
C ASP A 73 17.22 -2.88 8.45
N PRO A 74 17.54 -3.49 9.61
CA PRO A 74 18.90 -3.91 9.93
C PRO A 74 19.55 -4.80 8.87
N GLN A 75 18.80 -5.75 8.30
CA GLN A 75 19.35 -6.69 7.33
C GLN A 75 19.66 -6.00 6.00
N VAL A 76 18.80 -5.07 5.58
CA VAL A 76 19.02 -4.28 4.36
C VAL A 76 20.23 -3.37 4.51
N ARG A 77 20.34 -2.67 5.65
CA ARG A 77 21.51 -1.82 5.93
C ARG A 77 22.80 -2.61 5.98
N GLN A 78 22.83 -3.71 6.74
CA GLN A 78 24.01 -4.56 6.85
C GLN A 78 24.46 -5.06 5.47
N LYS A 79 23.52 -5.49 4.62
CA LYS A 79 23.81 -5.89 3.24
C LYS A 79 24.42 -4.76 2.42
N PHE A 80 23.86 -3.55 2.48
CA PHE A 80 24.38 -2.40 1.73
C PHE A 80 25.77 -1.95 2.21
N GLN A 81 26.08 -2.11 3.51
CA GLN A 81 27.39 -1.76 4.06
C GLN A 81 28.50 -2.76 3.72
N GLN A 82 28.16 -4.03 3.48
CA GLN A 82 29.12 -5.10 3.18
C GLN A 82 29.56 -5.13 1.70
N LEU A 83 28.87 -4.38 0.83
CA LEU A 83 29.08 -4.40 -0.61
C LEU A 83 29.88 -3.17 -1.08
N PRO A 84 30.42 -3.18 -2.31
CA PRO A 84 31.22 -2.07 -2.84
C PRO A 84 30.50 -0.72 -2.68
N ALA A 85 31.26 0.33 -2.37
CA ALA A 85 30.71 1.65 -2.06
C ALA A 85 29.89 2.23 -3.22
N LYS A 86 28.57 2.08 -3.15
CA LYS A 86 27.59 2.76 -4.00
C LYS A 86 26.73 3.67 -3.14
N PRO A 87 26.24 4.80 -3.67
CA PRO A 87 25.29 5.62 -2.95
C PRO A 87 24.04 4.81 -2.66
N TYR A 88 23.65 4.76 -1.40
CA TYR A 88 22.41 4.14 -0.99
C TYR A 88 21.65 5.00 0.01
N ALA A 89 20.33 4.82 0.02
CA ALA A 89 19.46 5.46 0.99
C ALA A 89 18.45 4.47 1.54
N LEU A 90 18.01 4.70 2.77
CA LEU A 90 17.00 3.90 3.44
C LEU A 90 15.73 4.73 3.65
N ILE A 91 14.59 4.10 3.42
CA ILE A 91 13.27 4.72 3.59
C ILE A 91 12.60 4.07 4.80
N PRO A 92 12.27 4.84 5.85
CA PRO A 92 11.54 4.30 6.99
C PRO A 92 10.11 3.94 6.58
N ARG A 93 9.56 2.93 7.25
CA ARG A 93 8.16 2.56 7.08
C ARG A 93 7.24 3.73 7.45
N SER A 94 6.07 3.83 6.83
CA SER A 94 5.05 4.86 7.08
C SER A 94 3.68 4.25 7.35
N ARG A 95 2.89 4.91 8.20
CA ARG A 95 1.48 4.53 8.45
C ARG A 95 0.58 4.73 7.24
N GLN A 96 0.99 5.51 6.23
CA GLN A 96 0.21 5.73 5.00
C GLN A 96 -0.17 4.42 4.30
N PHE A 97 0.76 3.45 4.26
CA PHE A 97 0.49 2.11 3.71
C PHE A 97 0.03 1.12 4.80
N ALA A 98 -0.45 1.66 5.91
CA ALA A 98 -0.75 0.99 7.16
C ALA A 98 0.43 0.14 7.67
N GLU A 99 1.67 0.54 7.36
CA GLU A 99 2.86 -0.12 7.88
C GLU A 99 2.97 0.11 9.38
N THR A 100 3.45 -0.90 10.11
CA THR A 100 3.55 -0.81 11.56
C THR A 100 4.69 0.14 11.94
N LEU A 101 4.36 1.42 12.11
CA LEU A 101 5.23 2.39 12.79
C LEU A 101 5.33 2.02 14.27
N SER A 102 6.30 1.17 14.58
CA SER A 102 6.73 0.96 15.97
C SER A 102 7.67 2.11 16.38
N LEU A 103 7.68 2.48 17.66
CA LEU A 103 8.68 3.42 18.21
C LEU A 103 10.11 2.99 17.84
N ARG A 104 10.33 1.67 17.79
CA ARG A 104 11.58 1.05 17.33
C ARG A 104 11.98 1.49 15.91
N GLN A 105 11.03 1.62 14.99
CA GLN A 105 11.31 2.01 13.61
C GLN A 105 11.79 3.47 13.50
N GLN A 106 11.22 4.35 14.33
CA GLN A 106 11.62 5.77 14.37
C GLN A 106 13.01 5.91 14.98
N HIS A 107 13.23 5.27 16.13
CA HIS A 107 14.54 5.27 16.79
C HIS A 107 15.63 4.66 15.88
N LEU A 108 15.31 3.61 15.14
CA LEU A 108 16.25 2.96 14.22
C LEU A 108 16.62 3.87 13.04
N ALA A 109 15.66 4.62 12.50
CA ALA A 109 15.94 5.61 11.46
C ALA A 109 16.83 6.74 12.00
N GLU A 110 16.53 7.26 13.19
CA GLU A 110 17.35 8.29 13.86
C GLU A 110 18.77 7.80 14.15
N GLU A 111 18.90 6.58 14.69
CA GLU A 111 20.19 5.94 14.96
C GLU A 111 21.02 5.79 13.68
N TYR A 112 20.41 5.33 12.59
CA TYR A 112 21.11 5.16 11.31
C TYR A 112 21.51 6.50 10.70
N ALA A 113 20.66 7.53 10.84
CA ALA A 113 20.99 8.88 10.42
C ALA A 113 22.20 9.45 11.21
N GLN A 114 22.23 9.24 12.54
CA GLN A 114 23.37 9.62 13.38
C GLN A 114 24.67 8.89 12.99
N GLN A 115 24.55 7.65 12.53
CA GLN A 115 25.67 6.86 12.01
C GLN A 115 26.03 7.18 10.55
N GLY A 116 25.52 8.29 9.98
CA GLY A 116 25.85 8.76 8.64
C GLY A 116 25.15 8.03 7.49
N THR A 117 24.14 7.20 7.78
CA THR A 117 23.32 6.57 6.73
C THR A 117 22.29 7.56 6.21
N THR A 118 22.15 7.69 4.88
CA THR A 118 21.12 8.54 4.28
C THR A 118 19.73 7.96 4.54
N ILE A 119 18.90 8.68 5.28
CA ILE A 119 17.49 8.37 5.50
C ILE A 119 16.63 9.36 4.72
N LEU A 120 15.63 8.86 3.99
CA LEU A 120 14.71 9.67 3.20
C LEU A 120 13.33 9.67 3.84
N HIS A 121 12.80 10.84 4.15
CA HIS A 121 11.54 11.04 4.86
C HIS A 121 10.37 11.45 3.95
N SER A 122 10.66 11.80 2.69
CA SER A 122 9.64 12.18 1.70
C SER A 122 9.99 11.69 0.28
N PRO A 123 8.99 11.58 -0.62
CA PRO A 123 9.24 11.28 -2.04
C PRO A 123 10.06 12.38 -2.72
N ALA A 124 9.96 13.63 -2.29
CA ALA A 124 10.78 14.72 -2.82
C ALA A 124 12.26 14.53 -2.45
N GLU A 125 12.56 14.12 -1.21
CA GLU A 125 13.93 13.74 -0.82
C GLU A 125 14.44 12.56 -1.66
N LEU A 126 13.58 11.58 -1.96
CA LEU A 126 13.94 10.49 -2.86
C LEU A 126 14.27 10.99 -4.27
N ALA A 127 13.46 11.88 -4.83
CA ALA A 127 13.72 12.47 -6.15
C ALA A 127 15.05 13.25 -6.15
N LYS A 128 15.30 14.03 -5.09
CA LYS A 128 16.58 14.75 -4.87
C LYS A 128 17.76 13.78 -4.81
N PHE A 129 17.64 12.72 -4.01
CA PHE A 129 18.67 11.71 -3.88
C PHE A 129 18.99 11.05 -5.22
N ILE A 130 17.97 10.59 -5.95
CA ILE A 130 18.14 9.98 -7.27
C ILE A 130 18.84 10.93 -8.25
N ARG A 131 18.47 12.22 -8.24
CA ARG A 131 19.05 13.24 -9.13
C ARG A 131 20.52 13.54 -8.82
N PHE A 132 20.86 13.70 -7.54
CA PHE A 132 22.17 14.19 -7.12
C PHE A 132 23.15 13.11 -6.64
N SER A 133 22.74 11.84 -6.57
CA SER A 133 23.60 10.76 -6.05
C SER A 133 24.90 10.56 -6.84
N VAL A 134 25.00 11.06 -8.08
CA VAL A 134 26.22 10.99 -8.92
C VAL A 134 27.23 12.09 -8.54
N VAL A 135 26.78 13.19 -7.93
CA VAL A 135 27.63 14.33 -7.53
C VAL A 135 28.30 14.08 -6.17
N LEU A 136 27.89 13.04 -5.42
CA LEU A 136 28.20 12.86 -4.01
C LEU A 136 29.05 11.61 -3.71
N SER A 137 30.07 11.35 -4.53
CA SER A 137 31.19 10.49 -4.10
C SER A 137 32.04 11.26 -3.07
N GLY A 138 31.65 11.20 -1.79
CA GLY A 138 32.49 11.66 -0.67
C GLY A 138 32.01 12.88 0.12
N MET A 139 30.83 13.43 -0.16
CA MET A 139 30.21 14.48 0.68
C MET A 139 28.86 14.03 1.21
N ALA A 140 28.60 14.32 2.49
CA ALA A 140 27.28 14.20 3.08
C ALA A 140 26.31 15.04 2.24
N LEU A 141 25.13 14.49 1.92
CA LEU A 141 24.05 15.27 1.31
C LEU A 141 23.88 16.56 2.12
N PRO A 142 23.85 17.76 1.51
CA PRO A 142 23.28 18.91 2.19
C PRO A 142 21.90 18.47 2.69
N LYS A 143 21.54 18.80 3.95
CA LYS A 143 20.20 18.53 4.48
C LYS A 143 19.21 18.86 3.36
N ALA A 144 18.37 17.89 2.98
CA ALA A 144 17.60 17.89 1.74
C ALA A 144 16.67 19.12 1.57
N SER A 145 16.51 19.90 2.64
CA SER A 145 15.86 21.20 2.71
C SER A 145 16.62 22.39 2.10
N ALA A 146 17.92 22.26 1.76
CA ALA A 146 18.71 23.39 1.26
C ALA A 146 18.40 23.77 -0.20
N VAL A 147 18.05 22.80 -1.05
CA VAL A 147 17.69 23.05 -2.45
C VAL A 147 16.18 23.21 -2.56
N ARG A 148 15.75 24.47 -2.74
CA ARG A 148 14.33 24.86 -2.84
C ARG A 148 13.69 24.52 -4.18
N LEU A 149 14.44 24.55 -5.27
CA LEU A 149 13.91 24.34 -6.61
C LEU A 149 14.78 23.40 -7.43
N ILE A 150 14.15 22.43 -8.09
CA ILE A 150 14.82 21.48 -8.99
C ILE A 150 13.95 21.23 -10.22
N TYR A 151 14.56 21.30 -11.40
CA TYR A 151 13.92 20.95 -12.66
C TYR A 151 14.21 19.51 -13.09
N PHE A 152 13.18 18.83 -13.55
CA PHE A 152 13.18 17.47 -14.10
C PHE A 152 12.58 17.51 -15.52
N GLY A 153 13.30 18.13 -16.46
CA GLY A 153 12.77 18.40 -17.80
C GLY A 153 11.62 19.41 -17.73
N THR A 154 10.40 18.97 -18.04
CA THR A 154 9.18 19.80 -18.08
C THR A 154 8.47 19.94 -16.73
N VAL A 155 9.05 19.36 -15.66
CA VAL A 155 8.49 19.36 -14.31
C VAL A 155 9.41 20.09 -13.34
N ALA A 156 8.87 21.04 -12.57
CA ALA A 156 9.59 21.71 -11.49
C ALA A 156 9.13 21.17 -10.13
N LEU A 157 10.08 20.82 -9.26
CA LEU A 157 9.85 20.46 -7.87
C LEU A 157 10.29 21.62 -6.99
N PHE A 158 9.33 22.22 -6.29
CA PHE A 158 9.54 23.36 -5.40
C PHE A 158 9.25 22.97 -3.95
N SER A 159 10.26 23.07 -3.08
CA SER A 159 10.19 22.65 -1.67
C SER A 159 9.80 23.83 -0.77
N PHE A 160 8.74 23.65 0.01
CA PHE A 160 8.25 24.64 0.94
C PHE A 160 9.09 24.69 2.22
N PRO A 161 9.25 25.87 2.83
CA PRO A 161 9.94 26.01 4.10
C PRO A 161 9.14 25.38 5.25
N ARG A 162 9.82 25.22 6.39
CA ARG A 162 9.25 24.61 7.60
C ARG A 162 8.12 25.45 8.21
N LEU A 163 8.30 26.77 8.22
CA LEU A 163 7.32 27.73 8.71
C LEU A 163 6.95 28.63 7.54
N LEU A 164 5.65 28.77 7.28
CA LEU A 164 5.14 29.72 6.29
C LEU A 164 4.23 30.71 7.00
N ILE A 165 4.86 31.72 7.61
CA ILE A 165 4.23 32.74 8.44
C ILE A 165 4.81 34.11 8.10
N ASN A 166 3.95 35.12 7.93
CA ASN A 166 4.28 36.53 7.71
C ASN A 166 5.44 36.76 6.72
N GLN A 167 6.65 37.07 7.20
CA GLN A 167 7.79 37.50 6.37
C GLN A 167 8.31 36.40 5.43
N ASP A 168 8.18 35.12 5.82
CA ASP A 168 8.57 34.00 4.96
C ASP A 168 7.63 33.85 3.74
N ALA A 169 6.38 34.32 3.88
CA ALA A 169 5.37 34.24 2.84
C ALA A 169 5.65 35.22 1.68
N ASP A 170 6.07 36.45 1.99
CA ASP A 170 6.37 37.47 0.99
C ASP A 170 7.63 37.11 0.17
N LEU A 171 8.68 36.63 0.84
CA LEU A 171 9.89 36.14 0.17
C LEU A 171 9.58 34.95 -0.75
N MET A 172 8.74 34.02 -0.27
CA MET A 172 8.33 32.87 -1.08
C MET A 172 7.51 33.29 -2.29
N GLN A 173 6.61 34.27 -2.13
CA GLN A 173 5.83 34.79 -3.24
C GLN A 173 6.75 35.33 -4.34
N GLN A 174 7.80 36.07 -3.97
CA GLN A 174 8.80 36.56 -4.93
C GLN A 174 9.56 35.41 -5.59
N ASP A 175 10.12 34.48 -4.79
CA ASP A 175 10.84 33.29 -5.30
C ASP A 175 9.98 32.50 -6.32
N PHE A 176 8.68 32.36 -6.06
CA PHE A 176 7.76 31.62 -6.92
C PHE A 176 7.33 32.39 -8.17
N GLN A 177 7.18 33.71 -8.09
CA GLN A 177 6.88 34.54 -9.26
C GLN A 177 8.06 34.59 -10.23
N ASP A 178 9.29 34.67 -9.70
CA ASP A 178 10.51 34.60 -10.49
C ASP A 178 10.69 33.24 -11.17
N LEU A 179 10.30 32.16 -10.49
CA LEU A 179 10.23 30.83 -11.08
C LEU A 179 9.30 30.77 -12.29
N CYS A 180 8.11 31.36 -12.15
CA CYS A 180 7.03 31.21 -13.12
C CYS A 180 7.10 32.27 -14.22
N GLN A 181 8.26 32.86 -14.50
CA GLN A 181 8.36 33.85 -15.55
C GLN A 181 7.93 33.27 -16.92
N PRO A 182 7.28 34.06 -17.80
CA PRO A 182 6.70 33.59 -19.06
C PRO A 182 7.70 32.97 -20.07
N GLN A 183 9.00 33.05 -19.78
CA GLN A 183 10.09 32.62 -20.67
C GLN A 183 10.37 31.11 -20.55
N ASP A 184 9.95 30.44 -19.46
CA ASP A 184 10.05 28.98 -19.29
C ASP A 184 8.95 28.23 -20.07
N GLN A 185 8.95 28.34 -21.40
CA GLN A 185 7.87 27.80 -22.26
C GLN A 185 7.72 26.26 -22.18
N ASP A 186 8.75 25.55 -21.75
CA ASP A 186 8.75 24.07 -21.67
C ASP A 186 8.18 23.52 -20.35
N LEU A 187 7.95 24.37 -19.34
CA LEU A 187 7.43 23.95 -18.04
C LEU A 187 5.93 23.64 -18.13
N GLN A 188 5.57 22.36 -17.96
CA GLN A 188 4.18 21.89 -18.01
C GLN A 188 3.57 21.70 -16.63
N ARG A 189 4.39 21.34 -15.63
CA ARG A 189 3.90 20.98 -14.30
C ARG A 189 4.80 21.49 -13.19
N VAL A 190 4.17 21.94 -12.10
CA VAL A 190 4.84 22.32 -10.87
C VAL A 190 4.34 21.45 -9.71
N ILE A 191 5.30 20.91 -8.95
CA ILE A 191 5.06 20.12 -7.75
C ILE A 191 5.50 20.95 -6.56
N LEU A 192 4.57 21.22 -5.65
CA LEU A 192 4.87 21.87 -4.38
C LEU A 192 5.03 20.81 -3.30
N ASP A 193 6.26 20.60 -2.84
CA ASP A 193 6.58 19.67 -1.76
C ASP A 193 6.46 20.35 -0.40
N LEU A 194 5.52 19.86 0.42
CA LEU A 194 5.22 20.37 1.75
C LEU A 194 5.75 19.44 2.86
N SER A 195 6.73 18.58 2.57
CA SER A 195 7.22 17.58 3.55
C SER A 195 7.79 18.24 4.81
N ASP A 196 8.46 19.37 4.67
CA ASP A 196 9.06 20.11 5.77
C ASP A 196 8.10 21.08 6.45
N THR A 197 6.99 21.43 5.81
CA THR A 197 6.05 22.46 6.28
C THR A 197 5.25 21.99 7.49
N GLU A 198 5.57 22.53 8.66
CA GLU A 198 4.90 22.20 9.92
C GLU A 198 3.69 23.08 10.18
N LYS A 199 3.81 24.39 9.91
CA LYS A 199 2.76 25.37 10.22
C LYS A 199 2.48 26.26 9.02
N LEU A 200 1.19 26.50 8.79
CA LEU A 200 0.67 27.30 7.67
C LEU A 200 -0.43 28.25 8.15
N ASP A 201 -0.14 29.53 8.37
CA ASP A 201 -1.17 30.50 8.80
C ASP A 201 -1.99 31.07 7.62
N SER A 202 -2.77 32.14 7.86
CA SER A 202 -3.54 32.81 6.81
C SER A 202 -2.67 33.44 5.72
N SER A 203 -1.48 33.92 6.07
CA SER A 203 -0.53 34.48 5.09
C SER A 203 0.07 33.37 4.23
N GLY A 204 0.40 32.23 4.82
CA GLY A 204 0.87 31.07 4.08
C GLY A 204 -0.19 30.46 3.16
N LEU A 205 -1.45 30.41 3.59
CA LEU A 205 -2.58 30.01 2.73
C LEU A 205 -2.71 30.93 1.51
N LYS A 206 -2.54 32.25 1.71
CA LYS A 206 -2.56 33.22 0.61
C LYS A 206 -1.47 32.95 -0.41
N VAL A 207 -0.27 32.57 0.02
CA VAL A 207 0.82 32.18 -0.91
C VAL A 207 0.46 30.93 -1.70
N LEU A 208 -0.12 29.91 -1.07
CA LEU A 208 -0.57 28.72 -1.81
C LEU A 208 -1.64 29.04 -2.86
N VAL A 209 -2.59 29.90 -2.52
CA VAL A 209 -3.60 30.38 -3.48
C VAL A 209 -2.94 31.14 -4.61
N LEU A 210 -1.99 32.01 -4.31
CA LEU A 210 -1.23 32.73 -5.34
C LEU A 210 -0.45 31.78 -6.25
N CYS A 211 0.22 30.76 -5.70
CA CYS A 211 0.90 29.76 -6.51
C CYS A 211 -0.08 29.05 -7.47
N LEU A 212 -1.28 28.71 -6.97
CA LEU A 212 -2.34 28.12 -7.79
C LEU A 212 -2.80 29.09 -8.89
N GLU A 213 -3.10 30.33 -8.56
CA GLU A 213 -3.54 31.35 -9.52
C GLU A 213 -2.50 31.59 -10.62
N VAL A 214 -1.23 31.73 -10.26
CA VAL A 214 -0.13 31.93 -11.23
C VAL A 214 -0.03 30.74 -12.18
N ILE A 215 -0.03 29.52 -11.66
CA ILE A 215 0.13 28.30 -12.48
C ILE A 215 -1.09 28.04 -13.37
N VAL A 216 -2.30 28.23 -12.82
CA VAL A 216 -3.55 28.07 -13.58
C VAL A 216 -3.67 29.14 -14.67
N SER A 217 -3.27 30.39 -14.41
CA SER A 217 -3.29 31.47 -15.42
C SER A 217 -2.38 31.18 -16.62
N GLN A 218 -1.36 30.35 -16.42
CA GLN A 218 -0.40 29.91 -17.43
C GLN A 218 -0.81 28.59 -18.10
N GLY A 219 -1.95 28.00 -17.72
CA GLY A 219 -2.42 26.72 -18.26
C GLY A 219 -1.55 25.52 -17.86
N ARG A 220 -0.83 25.61 -16.74
CA ARG A 220 0.07 24.57 -16.23
C ARG A 220 -0.60 23.76 -15.11
N ASP A 221 -0.09 22.54 -14.87
CA ASP A 221 -0.57 21.68 -13.78
C ASP A 221 0.11 22.04 -12.45
N LEU A 222 -0.66 22.17 -11.37
CA LEU A 222 -0.16 22.27 -9.99
C LEU A 222 -0.54 21.03 -9.17
N VAL A 223 0.43 20.43 -8.49
CA VAL A 223 0.18 19.29 -7.57
C VAL A 223 0.90 19.50 -6.25
N LEU A 224 0.21 19.23 -5.15
CA LEU A 224 0.78 19.23 -3.80
C LEU A 224 1.29 17.84 -3.41
N TRP A 225 2.51 17.80 -2.91
CA TRP A 225 3.14 16.59 -2.37
C TRP A 225 3.35 16.70 -0.86
N SER A 226 3.35 15.55 -0.19
CA SER A 226 3.79 15.43 1.21
C SER A 226 3.04 16.30 2.22
N VAL A 227 1.77 16.66 1.95
CA VAL A 227 0.97 17.55 2.82
C VAL A 227 0.74 16.91 4.20
N ARG A 228 1.13 17.61 5.28
CA ARG A 228 0.91 17.16 6.67
C ARG A 228 -0.57 17.24 7.07
N GLN A 229 -1.00 16.41 8.02
CA GLN A 229 -2.40 16.43 8.48
C GLN A 229 -2.82 17.82 9.01
N GLU A 230 -1.95 18.49 9.80
CA GLU A 230 -2.22 19.83 10.32
C GLU A 230 -2.42 20.87 9.21
N VAL A 231 -1.65 20.78 8.12
CA VAL A 231 -1.77 21.65 6.95
C VAL A 231 -3.04 21.31 6.16
N LEU A 232 -3.34 20.02 6.00
CA LEU A 232 -4.55 19.54 5.34
C LEU A 232 -5.82 20.01 6.06
N GLU A 233 -5.83 19.98 7.39
CA GLU A 233 -6.95 20.47 8.20
C GLU A 233 -7.19 21.97 7.94
N ARG A 234 -6.12 22.78 7.87
CA ARG A 234 -6.23 24.21 7.52
C ARG A 234 -6.72 24.44 6.09
N LEU A 235 -6.24 23.66 5.12
CA LEU A 235 -6.72 23.73 3.73
C LEU A 235 -8.21 23.36 3.62
N SER A 236 -8.65 22.37 4.40
CA SER A 236 -10.05 21.95 4.44
C SER A 236 -10.95 23.00 5.10
N PHE A 237 -10.47 23.63 6.19
CA PHE A 237 -11.18 24.74 6.83
C PHE A 237 -11.34 25.94 5.88
N ALA A 238 -10.34 26.20 5.04
CA ALA A 238 -10.40 27.23 4.01
C ALA A 238 -11.14 26.79 2.72
N ASN A 239 -11.68 25.57 2.66
CA ASN A 239 -12.29 24.98 1.45
C ASN A 239 -11.38 25.04 0.20
N LEU A 240 -10.06 24.98 0.37
CA LEU A 240 -9.08 24.98 -0.72
C LEU A 240 -8.75 23.57 -1.23
N ASN A 241 -9.06 22.54 -0.44
CA ASN A 241 -8.86 21.13 -0.78
C ASN A 241 -9.64 20.66 -2.03
N GLN A 242 -10.69 21.38 -2.42
CA GLN A 242 -11.47 21.09 -3.64
C GLN A 242 -10.80 21.61 -4.92
N PHE A 243 -9.89 22.59 -4.80
CA PHE A 243 -9.19 23.20 -5.94
C PHE A 243 -7.75 22.69 -6.08
N LEU A 244 -7.16 22.23 -4.99
CA LEU A 244 -5.78 21.74 -4.96
C LEU A 244 -5.74 20.22 -5.15
N VAL A 245 -5.01 19.76 -6.16
CA VAL A 245 -4.76 18.34 -6.37
C VAL A 245 -3.64 17.90 -5.42
N ILE A 246 -3.98 17.05 -4.45
CA ILE A 246 -3.02 16.45 -3.52
C ILE A 246 -2.71 15.02 -3.98
N GLU A 247 -1.44 14.70 -4.19
CA GLU A 247 -1.04 13.35 -4.59
C GLU A 247 -1.10 12.38 -3.38
N PRO A 248 -2.05 11.42 -3.36
CA PRO A 248 -2.25 10.55 -2.20
C PRO A 248 -1.07 9.64 -1.88
N LEU A 249 -0.19 9.34 -2.86
CA LEU A 249 0.98 8.48 -2.66
C LEU A 249 2.18 9.20 -2.01
N THR A 250 2.12 10.52 -1.82
CA THR A 250 3.29 11.32 -1.45
C THR A 250 3.39 11.67 0.04
N GLN A 251 2.48 11.21 0.90
CA GLN A 251 2.52 11.54 2.32
C GLN A 251 3.84 11.04 2.97
N GLY A 252 4.57 11.96 3.61
CA GLY A 252 5.88 11.70 4.21
C GLY A 252 5.83 11.09 5.62
N PHE A 253 7.00 10.75 6.16
CA PHE A 253 7.18 10.16 7.49
C PHE A 253 6.72 11.07 8.65
N ALA A 254 6.86 12.39 8.49
CA ALA A 254 6.57 13.39 9.53
C ALA A 254 5.07 13.75 9.68
N ASN A 255 4.19 13.18 8.85
CA ASN A 255 2.82 13.69 8.68
C ASN A 255 1.79 13.15 9.67
N TYR A 256 2.20 12.37 10.68
CA TYR A 256 1.29 11.83 11.69
C TYR A 256 1.89 11.87 13.10
N GLY A 257 1.70 13.00 13.77
CA GLY A 257 1.77 13.11 15.22
C GLY A 257 0.43 12.74 15.88
N ALA A 258 0.50 11.94 16.95
CA ALA A 258 -0.47 11.91 18.05
C ALA A 258 -1.95 11.51 17.82
N ARG A 259 -2.34 10.77 16.78
CA ARG A 259 -3.53 9.87 16.90
C ARG A 259 -3.09 8.48 17.37
N THR A 260 -2.65 8.44 18.62
CA THR A 260 -2.06 7.27 19.29
C THR A 260 -3.10 6.28 19.84
N GLU A 261 -4.40 6.51 19.63
CA GLU A 261 -5.46 5.65 20.19
C GLU A 261 -6.46 5.09 19.19
N VAL A 262 -6.75 5.77 18.07
CA VAL A 262 -7.78 5.29 17.12
C VAL A 262 -7.29 4.10 16.30
N ASP A 263 -6.01 4.07 15.89
CA ASP A 263 -5.41 2.93 15.17
C ASP A 263 -5.02 1.75 16.09
N ARG A 264 -5.02 1.97 17.42
CA ARG A 264 -4.85 0.88 18.40
C ARG A 264 -6.12 0.05 18.59
N ALA A 265 -7.22 0.40 17.94
CA ALA A 265 -8.32 -0.51 17.76
C ALA A 265 -7.89 -1.62 16.77
N LEU A 266 -7.00 -2.52 17.23
CA LEU A 266 -7.23 -3.94 17.01
C LEU A 266 -8.74 -4.12 17.13
N HIS A 267 -9.39 -4.46 16.02
CA HIS A 267 -10.85 -4.59 15.96
C HIS A 267 -11.32 -5.26 17.27
N PRO A 268 -12.24 -4.65 18.04
CA PRO A 268 -12.53 -5.04 19.42
C PRO A 268 -12.86 -6.53 19.60
N SER A 269 -13.21 -7.22 18.52
CA SER A 269 -13.32 -8.69 18.43
C SER A 269 -12.06 -9.49 18.79
N LEU A 270 -10.90 -8.87 19.00
CA LEU A 270 -9.65 -9.56 19.34
C LEU A 270 -9.18 -9.33 20.77
N ARG A 271 -9.85 -8.47 21.56
CA ARG A 271 -9.52 -8.29 22.99
C ARG A 271 -10.55 -8.99 23.85
N GLY A 272 -10.10 -9.96 24.64
CA GLY A 272 -10.93 -10.68 25.61
C GLY A 272 -11.51 -12.00 25.13
N TRP A 273 -12.39 -12.59 25.94
CA TRP A 273 -12.92 -13.95 25.78
C TRP A 273 -13.68 -14.17 24.46
N GLN A 274 -14.31 -13.13 23.91
CA GLN A 274 -15.07 -13.20 22.66
C GLN A 274 -14.18 -13.54 21.46
N GLY A 275 -12.97 -12.98 21.39
CA GLY A 275 -11.99 -13.32 20.35
C GLY A 275 -11.48 -14.75 20.47
N GLY A 276 -11.29 -15.23 21.72
CA GLY A 276 -10.97 -16.62 22.01
C GLY A 276 -12.08 -17.57 21.57
N LEU A 277 -13.34 -17.25 21.88
CA LEU A 277 -14.50 -18.04 21.47
C LEU A 277 -14.63 -18.10 19.94
N LYS A 278 -14.51 -16.95 19.28
CA LYS A 278 -14.46 -16.86 17.81
C LYS A 278 -13.36 -17.77 17.25
N ARG A 279 -12.16 -17.72 17.83
CA ARG A 279 -11.06 -18.56 17.37
C ARG A 279 -11.32 -20.06 17.59
N ALA A 280 -11.91 -20.43 18.73
CA ALA A 280 -12.29 -21.81 19.02
C ALA A 280 -13.33 -22.34 18.01
N LEU A 281 -14.35 -21.52 17.69
CA LEU A 281 -15.35 -21.85 16.68
C LEU A 281 -14.73 -22.01 15.29
N ASP A 282 -13.85 -21.07 14.90
CA ASP A 282 -13.11 -21.13 13.63
C ASP A 282 -12.32 -22.44 13.53
N LEU A 283 -11.62 -22.83 14.60
CA LEU A 283 -10.82 -24.07 14.64
C LEU A 283 -11.69 -25.32 14.59
N ALA A 284 -12.77 -25.37 15.36
CA ALA A 284 -13.68 -26.52 15.38
C ALA A 284 -14.29 -26.79 14.01
N ILE A 285 -14.83 -25.75 13.36
CA ILE A 285 -15.44 -25.88 12.03
C ILE A 285 -14.37 -26.14 10.97
N ALA A 286 -13.18 -25.56 11.09
CA ALA A 286 -12.08 -25.83 10.16
C ALA A 286 -11.60 -27.28 10.21
N SER A 287 -11.53 -27.89 11.39
CA SER A 287 -11.19 -29.30 11.55
C SER A 287 -12.19 -30.20 10.82
N VAL A 288 -13.50 -29.96 11.01
CA VAL A 288 -14.56 -30.69 10.29
C VAL A 288 -14.45 -30.47 8.77
N GLY A 289 -14.21 -29.22 8.36
CA GLY A 289 -14.04 -28.86 6.95
C GLY A 289 -12.83 -29.54 6.29
N LEU A 290 -11.74 -29.77 7.03
CA LEU A 290 -10.55 -30.47 6.52
C LEU A 290 -10.74 -31.98 6.42
N VAL A 291 -11.49 -32.59 7.35
CA VAL A 291 -11.89 -34.00 7.21
C VAL A 291 -12.73 -34.17 5.95
N LEU A 292 -13.73 -33.29 5.75
CA LEU A 292 -14.53 -33.28 4.52
C LEU A 292 -13.67 -33.03 3.27
N TYR A 293 -12.70 -32.12 3.35
CA TYR A 293 -11.74 -31.88 2.27
C TYR A 293 -10.98 -33.15 1.89
N ALA A 294 -10.41 -33.87 2.87
CA ALA A 294 -9.68 -35.10 2.64
C ALA A 294 -10.57 -36.17 1.99
N THR A 295 -11.81 -36.33 2.48
CA THR A 295 -12.78 -37.27 1.89
C THR A 295 -13.14 -36.91 0.46
N VAL A 296 -13.51 -35.65 0.19
CA VAL A 296 -13.87 -35.18 -1.15
C VAL A 296 -12.69 -35.31 -2.12
N TRP A 297 -11.50 -34.95 -1.66
CA TRP A 297 -10.27 -35.04 -2.46
C TRP A 297 -9.95 -36.49 -2.83
N PHE A 298 -10.06 -37.41 -1.88
CA PHE A 298 -9.90 -38.85 -2.11
C PHE A 298 -10.95 -39.39 -3.09
N LEU A 299 -12.22 -39.04 -2.92
CA LEU A 299 -13.29 -39.46 -3.84
C LEU A 299 -13.06 -38.95 -5.26
N LEU A 300 -12.65 -37.70 -5.43
CA LEU A 300 -12.29 -37.17 -6.76
C LEU A 300 -11.11 -37.92 -7.36
N TRP A 301 -10.10 -38.27 -6.56
CA TRP A 301 -8.97 -39.06 -7.02
C TRP A 301 -9.41 -40.46 -7.49
N VAL A 302 -10.29 -41.14 -6.75
CA VAL A 302 -10.86 -42.44 -7.13
C VAL A 302 -11.68 -42.34 -8.42
N ILE A 303 -12.53 -41.32 -8.55
CA ILE A 303 -13.43 -41.13 -9.70
C ILE A 303 -12.67 -40.70 -10.96
N GLU A 304 -11.80 -39.70 -10.84
CA GLU A 304 -11.09 -39.11 -11.98
C GLU A 304 -9.78 -39.84 -12.31
N ARG A 305 -9.35 -40.80 -11.46
CA ARG A 305 -8.07 -41.54 -11.54
C ARG A 305 -6.85 -40.62 -11.64
N ARG A 306 -7.01 -39.35 -11.23
CA ARG A 306 -6.00 -38.30 -11.29
C ARG A 306 -6.22 -37.33 -10.13
N LEU A 307 -5.15 -36.68 -9.71
CA LEU A 307 -5.22 -35.70 -8.65
C LEU A 307 -6.08 -34.48 -9.08
N PRO A 308 -6.97 -34.00 -8.19
CA PRO A 308 -7.70 -32.75 -8.39
C PRO A 308 -6.76 -31.58 -8.63
N GLN A 309 -7.15 -30.62 -9.46
CA GLN A 309 -6.36 -29.41 -9.66
C GLN A 309 -6.60 -28.44 -8.48
N VAL A 310 -5.54 -27.81 -8.01
CA VAL A 310 -5.64 -26.72 -7.02
C VAL A 310 -5.26 -25.43 -7.71
N GLN A 311 -6.26 -24.58 -7.96
CA GLN A 311 -6.01 -23.24 -8.44
C GLN A 311 -5.59 -22.38 -7.25
N THR A 312 -4.43 -21.75 -7.35
CA THR A 312 -3.95 -20.80 -6.34
C THR A 312 -4.10 -19.39 -6.87
N GLU A 313 -4.67 -18.51 -6.07
CA GLU A 313 -4.76 -17.08 -6.33
C GLU A 313 -4.13 -16.32 -5.16
N ILE A 314 -3.42 -15.23 -5.45
CA ILE A 314 -2.82 -14.40 -4.41
C ILE A 314 -3.82 -13.33 -4.01
N ARG A 315 -4.15 -13.30 -2.72
CA ARG A 315 -5.11 -12.37 -2.14
C ARG A 315 -4.50 -11.67 -0.94
N CYS A 316 -5.08 -10.52 -0.60
CA CYS A 316 -4.69 -9.81 0.60
C CYS A 316 -5.45 -10.37 1.81
N GLY A 317 -4.67 -10.88 2.76
CA GLY A 317 -5.09 -11.49 4.00
C GLY A 317 -5.22 -10.50 5.14
N TRP A 318 -5.28 -11.05 6.35
CA TRP A 318 -5.31 -10.25 7.57
C TRP A 318 -4.09 -9.35 7.69
N GLN A 319 -4.31 -8.12 8.15
CA GLN A 319 -3.31 -7.07 8.20
C GLN A 319 -2.65 -6.77 6.84
N GLY A 320 -3.27 -7.14 5.72
CA GLY A 320 -2.70 -6.92 4.39
C GLY A 320 -1.60 -7.90 3.99
N ARG A 321 -1.31 -8.94 4.79
CA ARG A 321 -0.33 -9.98 4.44
C ARG A 321 -0.78 -10.72 3.19
N LEU A 322 0.15 -11.07 2.31
CA LEU A 322 -0.17 -11.92 1.16
C LEU A 322 -0.47 -13.34 1.61
N LEU A 323 -1.54 -13.93 1.07
CA LEU A 323 -1.86 -15.33 1.31
C LEU A 323 -2.22 -16.06 0.02
N ARG A 324 -1.97 -17.37 0.03
CA ARG A 324 -2.32 -18.27 -1.08
C ARG A 324 -3.75 -18.75 -0.89
N TRP A 325 -4.66 -18.20 -1.69
CA TRP A 325 -6.06 -18.60 -1.73
C TRP A 325 -6.23 -19.82 -2.63
N ARG A 326 -6.34 -21.00 -2.03
CA ARG A 326 -6.38 -22.29 -2.75
C ARG A 326 -7.82 -22.72 -2.98
N LEU A 327 -8.16 -22.97 -4.24
CA LEU A 327 -9.46 -23.48 -4.66
C LEU A 327 -9.30 -24.85 -5.33
N LEU A 328 -10.07 -25.82 -4.84
CA LEU A 328 -10.14 -27.15 -5.41
C LEU A 328 -10.98 -27.13 -6.69
N LYS A 329 -10.40 -27.54 -7.81
CA LYS A 329 -11.04 -27.60 -9.13
C LYS A 329 -11.08 -29.06 -9.61
N PRO A 330 -12.27 -29.70 -9.68
CA PRO A 330 -12.38 -31.00 -10.32
C PRO A 330 -12.14 -30.86 -11.83
N ARG A 331 -11.58 -31.90 -12.48
CA ARG A 331 -11.19 -31.81 -13.90
C ARG A 331 -12.37 -31.98 -14.83
N ARG A 332 -13.26 -32.93 -14.56
CA ARG A 332 -14.36 -33.32 -15.46
C ARG A 332 -15.68 -33.37 -14.74
N VAL A 333 -15.77 -34.15 -13.66
CA VAL A 333 -17.06 -34.49 -13.03
C VAL A 333 -17.40 -33.48 -11.94
N GLY A 334 -18.68 -33.09 -11.85
CA GLY A 334 -19.16 -32.31 -10.71
C GLY A 334 -18.73 -30.83 -10.67
N ARG A 335 -18.06 -30.27 -11.69
CA ARG A 335 -17.64 -28.85 -11.71
C ARG A 335 -18.77 -27.87 -11.42
N LYS A 336 -19.96 -28.11 -12.00
CA LYS A 336 -21.17 -27.30 -11.76
C LYS A 336 -21.67 -27.45 -10.32
N LEU A 337 -21.62 -28.66 -9.77
CA LEU A 337 -21.98 -28.95 -8.39
C LEU A 337 -21.03 -28.25 -7.42
N PHE A 338 -19.70 -28.39 -7.61
CA PHE A 338 -18.67 -27.74 -6.78
C PHE A 338 -18.79 -26.22 -6.73
N ARG A 339 -19.10 -25.58 -7.86
CA ARG A 339 -19.37 -24.13 -7.91
C ARG A 339 -20.66 -23.74 -7.19
N ARG A 340 -21.71 -24.57 -7.32
CA ARG A 340 -23.01 -24.34 -6.65
C ARG A 340 -22.91 -24.49 -5.14
N THR A 341 -22.27 -25.56 -4.67
CA THR A 341 -22.14 -25.91 -3.25
C THR A 341 -20.94 -25.25 -2.55
N ARG A 342 -20.08 -24.55 -3.30
CA ARG A 342 -18.83 -23.95 -2.81
C ARG A 342 -17.82 -24.96 -2.24
N LEU A 343 -17.91 -26.25 -2.60
CA LEU A 343 -16.92 -27.27 -2.23
C LEU A 343 -15.50 -26.97 -2.77
N GLU A 344 -15.40 -26.10 -3.77
CA GLU A 344 -14.10 -25.58 -4.24
C GLU A 344 -13.31 -24.83 -3.14
N ARG A 345 -13.98 -24.36 -2.08
CA ARG A 345 -13.37 -23.58 -0.98
C ARG A 345 -12.81 -24.43 0.15
N LEU A 346 -13.01 -25.75 0.14
CA LEU A 346 -12.55 -26.65 1.19
C LEU A 346 -11.04 -26.51 1.54
N PRO A 347 -10.10 -26.29 0.58
CA PRO A 347 -8.70 -26.09 0.94
C PRO A 347 -8.44 -24.87 1.84
N LEU A 348 -9.35 -23.87 1.83
CA LEU A 348 -9.20 -22.65 2.63
C LEU A 348 -9.30 -22.90 4.13
N PHE A 349 -9.87 -24.03 4.56
CA PHE A 349 -9.89 -24.40 5.97
C PHE A 349 -8.48 -24.58 6.54
N TRP A 350 -7.48 -24.88 5.70
CA TRP A 350 -6.08 -24.85 6.09
C TRP A 350 -5.63 -23.44 6.51
N ASN A 351 -6.02 -22.41 5.75
CA ASN A 351 -5.73 -21.02 6.09
C ASN A 351 -6.46 -20.58 7.37
N VAL A 352 -7.65 -21.14 7.66
CA VAL A 352 -8.34 -20.93 8.95
C VAL A 352 -7.54 -21.55 10.09
N LEU A 353 -7.08 -22.81 9.94
CA LEU A 353 -6.25 -23.44 10.97
C LEU A 353 -4.97 -22.65 11.27
N TRP A 354 -4.27 -22.18 10.25
CA TRP A 354 -3.07 -21.32 10.43
C TRP A 354 -3.38 -19.91 10.93
N GLY A 355 -4.65 -19.51 10.94
CA GLY A 355 -5.11 -18.23 11.46
C GLY A 355 -4.91 -17.05 10.51
N GLU A 356 -4.64 -17.32 9.23
CA GLU A 356 -4.50 -16.32 8.16
C GLU A 356 -5.87 -15.73 7.77
N ILE A 357 -6.92 -16.54 7.85
CA ILE A 357 -8.32 -16.15 7.63
C ILE A 357 -9.21 -16.71 8.76
N SER A 358 -10.45 -16.24 8.81
CA SER A 358 -11.52 -16.74 9.68
C SER A 358 -12.59 -17.47 8.87
N LEU A 359 -13.48 -18.19 9.55
CA LEU A 359 -14.63 -18.83 8.89
C LEU A 359 -15.57 -17.79 8.29
N VAL A 360 -16.06 -16.88 9.14
CA VAL A 360 -16.80 -15.68 8.75
C VAL A 360 -15.93 -14.46 8.95
N GLY A 361 -15.88 -13.59 7.95
CA GLY A 361 -15.04 -12.39 7.93
C GLY A 361 -15.30 -11.52 6.70
N CYS A 362 -14.47 -10.49 6.51
CA CYS A 362 -14.58 -9.60 5.35
C CYS A 362 -14.13 -10.29 4.05
N HIS A 363 -14.50 -9.72 2.90
CA HIS A 363 -14.07 -10.23 1.60
C HIS A 363 -12.57 -10.03 1.40
N ALA A 364 -11.81 -11.09 1.08
CA ALA A 364 -10.40 -10.99 0.69
C ALA A 364 -10.27 -10.55 -0.79
N PRO A 365 -9.86 -9.32 -1.10
CA PRO A 365 -9.68 -8.85 -2.47
C PRO A 365 -8.47 -9.49 -3.16
N ILE A 366 -8.55 -9.54 -4.49
CA ILE A 366 -7.49 -10.06 -5.36
C ILE A 366 -6.38 -9.01 -5.44
N LEU A 367 -5.11 -9.43 -5.36
CA LEU A 367 -4.00 -8.49 -5.33
C LEU A 367 -4.01 -7.54 -6.54
N LYS A 368 -4.23 -8.07 -7.76
CA LYS A 368 -4.30 -7.27 -9.00
C LYS A 368 -5.35 -6.16 -8.94
N GLU A 369 -6.52 -6.43 -8.35
CA GLU A 369 -7.62 -5.46 -8.23
C GLU A 369 -7.22 -4.29 -7.33
N ILE A 370 -6.59 -4.59 -6.19
CA ILE A 370 -6.14 -3.56 -5.25
C ILE A 370 -4.96 -2.78 -5.81
N MET A 371 -4.02 -3.45 -6.47
CA MET A 371 -2.89 -2.78 -7.13
C MET A 371 -3.41 -1.78 -8.16
N HIS A 372 -4.41 -2.18 -8.96
CA HIS A 372 -5.06 -1.28 -9.89
C HIS A 372 -5.77 -0.13 -9.17
N GLN A 373 -6.56 -0.39 -8.13
CA GLN A 373 -7.25 0.67 -7.38
C GLN A 373 -6.29 1.65 -6.71
N LYS A 374 -5.20 1.17 -6.12
CA LYS A 374 -4.29 1.97 -5.30
C LYS A 374 -3.25 2.75 -6.12
N PHE A 375 -2.87 2.23 -7.28
CA PHE A 375 -1.83 2.83 -8.11
C PHE A 375 -2.35 3.37 -9.46
N SER A 376 -3.67 3.28 -9.75
CA SER A 376 -4.24 3.94 -10.94
C SER A 376 -4.50 5.43 -10.70
N PRO A 377 -4.31 6.28 -11.72
CA PRO A 377 -4.45 7.74 -11.61
C PRO A 377 -5.87 8.23 -11.26
N HIS A 378 -6.90 7.38 -11.39
CA HIS A 378 -8.32 7.73 -11.16
C HIS A 378 -8.97 6.90 -10.04
N GLY A 379 -8.16 6.22 -9.21
CA GLY A 379 -8.65 5.29 -8.19
C GLY A 379 -9.38 5.99 -7.05
N GLN A 380 -10.68 6.24 -7.20
CA GLN A 380 -11.58 6.48 -6.07
C GLN A 380 -12.20 5.15 -5.61
N GLY A 381 -12.08 4.86 -4.31
CA GLY A 381 -12.90 3.85 -3.64
C GLY A 381 -12.22 2.50 -3.42
N PHE A 382 -12.24 2.08 -2.16
CA PHE A 382 -11.83 0.78 -1.61
C PHE A 382 -10.33 0.59 -1.29
N TYR A 383 -9.93 0.90 -0.05
CA TYR A 383 -8.59 0.62 0.45
C TYR A 383 -8.59 -0.66 1.32
N TRP A 384 -8.09 -1.76 0.75
CA TRP A 384 -7.68 -2.89 1.60
C TRP A 384 -6.35 -2.53 2.29
N GLY A 385 -6.40 -2.33 3.61
CA GLY A 385 -5.28 -1.89 4.43
C GLY A 385 -4.97 -2.85 5.58
N ARG A 386 -3.85 -2.61 6.28
CA ARG A 386 -3.43 -3.45 7.41
C ARG A 386 -4.33 -3.34 8.66
N SER A 387 -5.27 -2.40 8.66
CA SER A 387 -6.28 -2.19 9.71
C SER A 387 -7.59 -2.97 9.50
N GLN A 388 -7.72 -3.73 8.40
CA GLN A 388 -8.96 -4.47 8.12
C GLN A 388 -9.10 -5.74 9.00
N PRO A 389 -10.34 -6.17 9.31
CA PRO A 389 -10.61 -7.43 10.01
C PRO A 389 -10.05 -8.65 9.27
N LYS A 390 -10.01 -9.80 9.94
CA LYS A 390 -9.64 -11.06 9.29
C LYS A 390 -10.59 -11.37 8.11
N PRO A 391 -10.05 -11.76 6.94
CA PRO A 391 -10.89 -12.20 5.84
C PRO A 391 -11.64 -13.49 6.18
N GLY A 392 -12.77 -13.72 5.53
CA GLY A 392 -13.63 -14.89 5.76
C GLY A 392 -13.71 -15.86 4.59
N ILE A 393 -13.80 -17.17 4.86
CA ILE A 393 -14.28 -18.14 3.85
C ILE A 393 -15.69 -17.76 3.39
N ILE A 394 -16.53 -17.40 4.36
CA ILE A 394 -17.87 -16.82 4.17
C ILE A 394 -17.76 -15.33 4.45
N THR A 395 -18.10 -14.54 3.43
CA THR A 395 -18.08 -13.09 3.52
C THR A 395 -19.30 -12.61 4.32
N SER A 396 -19.09 -11.77 5.32
CA SER A 396 -20.15 -10.95 5.89
C SER A 396 -20.68 -9.96 4.84
N SER A 397 -21.82 -9.31 5.12
CA SER A 397 -22.35 -8.21 4.28
C SER A 397 -21.40 -7.01 4.22
N TYR A 398 -20.38 -6.97 5.07
CA TYR A 398 -19.33 -5.96 5.06
C TYR A 398 -18.46 -6.10 3.80
N ARG A 399 -18.71 -5.21 2.84
CA ARG A 399 -17.78 -4.86 1.78
C ARG A 399 -17.02 -3.64 2.32
N GLY A 400 -15.83 -3.86 2.86
CA GLY A 400 -15.11 -2.84 3.63
C GLY A 400 -14.94 -1.50 2.94
N GLY A 401 -14.77 -0.42 3.70
CA GLY A 401 -14.63 0.91 3.10
C GLY A 401 -14.20 1.95 4.11
N GLN A 402 -14.67 1.80 5.36
CA GLN A 402 -14.19 2.55 6.50
C GLN A 402 -14.03 1.58 7.67
N ALA A 403 -12.89 1.63 8.37
CA ALA A 403 -12.63 0.78 9.54
C ALA A 403 -13.68 0.96 10.65
N ASN A 404 -14.37 2.12 10.67
CA ASN A 404 -15.41 2.49 11.63
C ASN A 404 -16.76 1.80 11.36
N ASP A 405 -17.00 1.26 10.16
CA ASP A 405 -18.28 0.63 9.78
C ASP A 405 -18.28 -0.89 9.99
N CYS A 406 -17.22 -1.45 10.54
CA CYS A 406 -17.12 -2.88 10.76
C CYS A 406 -17.83 -3.23 12.07
N PRO A 407 -19.01 -3.88 12.04
CA PRO A 407 -19.72 -4.19 13.27
C PRO A 407 -18.85 -5.09 14.15
N MET A 408 -18.75 -4.74 15.43
CA MET A 408 -18.09 -5.56 16.44
C MET A 408 -18.55 -7.01 16.30
N TRP A 409 -17.60 -7.95 16.34
CA TRP A 409 -17.94 -9.36 16.22
C TRP A 409 -18.90 -9.74 17.34
N ASN A 410 -20.01 -10.38 16.98
CA ASN A 410 -20.98 -10.94 17.90
C ASN A 410 -21.32 -12.36 17.42
N LEU A 411 -21.28 -13.33 18.33
CA LEU A 411 -21.64 -14.72 18.08
C LEU A 411 -23.00 -14.86 17.38
N ILE A 412 -23.99 -14.05 17.76
CA ILE A 412 -25.33 -14.06 17.16
C ILE A 412 -25.25 -13.73 15.66
N ASN A 413 -24.51 -12.68 15.29
CA ASN A 413 -24.34 -12.27 13.90
C ASN A 413 -23.62 -13.35 13.10
N GLU A 414 -22.61 -13.99 13.68
CA GLU A 414 -21.89 -15.07 13.00
C GLU A 414 -22.78 -16.30 12.77
N VAL A 415 -23.51 -16.73 13.80
CA VAL A 415 -24.47 -17.84 13.68
C VAL A 415 -25.53 -17.53 12.63
N GLN A 416 -26.09 -16.30 12.60
CA GLN A 416 -27.03 -15.90 11.56
C GLN A 416 -26.42 -15.95 10.14
N ILE A 417 -25.17 -15.51 9.97
CA ILE A 417 -24.47 -15.59 8.68
C ILE A 417 -24.29 -17.05 8.26
N LEU A 418 -23.91 -17.93 9.19
CA LEU A 418 -23.76 -19.37 8.95
C LEU A 418 -25.10 -20.03 8.60
N LEU A 419 -26.17 -19.74 9.33
CA LEU A 419 -27.52 -20.23 9.04
C LEU A 419 -28.00 -19.76 7.66
N ARG A 420 -27.78 -18.49 7.30
CA ARG A 420 -28.09 -17.97 5.95
C ARG A 420 -27.24 -18.65 4.87
N ALA A 421 -25.99 -18.99 5.16
CA ALA A 421 -25.14 -19.74 4.24
C ALA A 421 -25.64 -21.18 4.06
N LEU A 422 -26.01 -21.85 5.13
CA LEU A 422 -26.59 -23.19 5.14
C LEU A 422 -27.94 -23.21 4.39
N GLY A 423 -28.84 -22.27 4.66
CA GLY A 423 -30.11 -22.13 3.93
C GLY A 423 -29.90 -21.94 2.43
N ARG A 424 -28.93 -21.10 2.03
CA ARG A 424 -28.55 -20.96 0.61
C ARG A 424 -27.97 -22.23 0.01
N LEU A 425 -27.23 -23.03 0.78
CA LEU A 425 -26.71 -24.32 0.32
C LEU A 425 -27.86 -25.32 0.12
N ILE A 426 -28.75 -25.47 1.09
CA ILE A 426 -29.93 -26.35 1.02
C ILE A 426 -30.80 -25.94 -0.16
N TYR A 427 -31.08 -24.64 -0.33
CA TYR A 427 -31.83 -24.12 -1.47
C TYR A 427 -31.18 -24.46 -2.82
N ARG A 428 -29.85 -24.36 -2.92
CA ARG A 428 -29.12 -24.70 -4.16
C ARG A 428 -29.08 -26.19 -4.45
N LEU A 429 -29.17 -27.04 -3.43
CA LEU A 429 -29.20 -28.50 -3.55
C LEU A 429 -30.60 -29.00 -3.93
N THR A 430 -31.64 -28.38 -3.37
CA THR A 430 -33.04 -28.74 -3.59
C THR A 430 -33.60 -28.22 -4.91
N ARG A 431 -33.06 -27.13 -5.46
CA ARG A 431 -33.44 -26.62 -6.78
C ARG A 431 -32.81 -27.44 -7.92
N THR A 432 -33.40 -28.60 -8.19
CA THR A 432 -33.30 -29.30 -9.48
C THR A 432 -34.08 -28.50 -10.54
N GLY A 433 -33.61 -28.52 -11.79
CA GLY A 433 -33.90 -27.45 -12.75
C GLY A 433 -35.37 -27.29 -13.14
N SER A 434 -35.96 -26.12 -12.87
CA SER A 434 -37.00 -25.49 -13.69
C SER A 434 -37.11 -24.00 -13.32
N GLY A 435 -37.44 -23.16 -14.31
CA GLY A 435 -37.67 -21.72 -14.14
C GLY A 435 -36.56 -20.84 -14.73
N ARG A 436 -36.61 -20.61 -16.05
CA ARG A 436 -36.30 -19.27 -16.60
C ARG A 436 -37.17 -18.28 -15.82
N SER A 437 -36.57 -17.29 -15.18
CA SER A 437 -37.34 -16.12 -14.73
C SER A 437 -37.90 -15.41 -15.96
N PRO A 438 -39.16 -14.97 -15.98
CA PRO A 438 -39.60 -14.00 -16.97
C PRO A 438 -38.72 -12.77 -16.79
N GLN A 439 -38.04 -12.35 -17.85
CA GLN A 439 -37.45 -11.01 -17.91
C GLN A 439 -38.61 -10.03 -17.73
N HIS A 440 -38.57 -9.23 -16.66
CA HIS A 440 -39.29 -7.97 -16.65
C HIS A 440 -38.72 -7.13 -17.79
N ARG A 441 -39.61 -6.79 -18.73
CA ARG A 441 -39.45 -5.70 -19.69
C ARG A 441 -39.33 -4.38 -18.96
#